data_AF-A0A959S675-F1
#
_entry.id   AF-A0A959S675-F1
#
_cell.length_a   1.000
_cell.length_b   1.000
_cell.length_c   1.000
_cell.angle_alpha   90.00
_cell.angle_beta   90.00
_cell.angle_gamma   90.00
#
_symmetry.space_group_name_H-M   'P 1'
#
loop_
_entity.id
_entity.type
_entity.pdbx_description
1 polymer ?
#
loop_
_entity_poly.entity_id
_entity_poly.type
_entity_poly.pdbx_seq_one_letter_code
_entity_poly.pdbx_strand_id
1 'polypeptide(L)'
;RDDNHELPLMKRYPLLALVIVAAAGLVFIKIREDLGEMELPVLVYTIVITTMSITALNRQAKTSRASFAMVMAGALLFMTSDSLIAWDRFHGTIDLASVWIMLTYIAAQGLIVYGLMAGRKADFEGSTTDA
;
A
#
# COMPACT_ATOMS: atom_id res chain seq x y z
N ARG A 1 15.35 -31.68 11.11
CA ARG A 1 15.65 -30.66 10.08
C ARG A 1 14.30 -30.32 9.52
N ASP A 2 13.67 -29.32 10.13
CA ASP A 2 12.27 -29.01 9.90
C ASP A 2 12.25 -28.14 8.65
N ASP A 3 11.97 -28.77 7.52
CA ASP A 3 11.94 -28.15 6.20
C ASP A 3 10.63 -27.36 6.09
N ASN A 4 10.47 -26.39 6.99
CA ASN A 4 9.48 -25.35 6.92
C ASN A 4 9.88 -24.48 5.74
N HIS A 5 9.58 -24.97 4.53
CA HIS A 5 9.49 -24.14 3.35
C HIS A 5 8.47 -23.06 3.69
N GLU A 6 8.93 -21.93 4.23
CA GLU A 6 8.14 -20.73 4.42
C GLU A 6 7.63 -20.35 3.04
N LEU A 7 6.42 -20.82 2.77
CA LEU A 7 5.72 -20.61 1.53
C LEU A 7 5.73 -19.10 1.25
N PRO A 8 6.18 -18.65 0.06
CA PRO A 8 6.25 -17.22 -0.24
C PRO A 8 4.89 -16.59 0.06
N LEU A 9 4.93 -15.47 0.79
CA LEU A 9 3.82 -14.94 1.59
C LEU A 9 2.50 -14.70 0.82
N MET A 10 2.58 -14.62 -0.52
CA MET A 10 1.45 -14.69 -1.45
C MET A 10 0.46 -15.83 -1.17
N LYS A 11 0.88 -16.92 -0.51
CA LYS A 11 0.00 -18.05 -0.18
C LYS A 11 -0.97 -17.81 0.98
N ARG A 12 -0.75 -16.84 1.88
CA ARG A 12 -1.63 -16.62 3.05
C ARG A 12 -2.79 -15.66 2.79
N TYR A 13 -2.60 -14.65 1.93
CA TYR A 13 -3.66 -13.72 1.50
C TYR A 13 -3.62 -13.46 -0.02
N PRO A 14 -3.68 -14.52 -0.86
CA PRO A 14 -3.64 -14.37 -2.32
C PRO A 14 -4.80 -13.52 -2.84
N LEU A 15 -5.98 -13.64 -2.22
CA LEU A 15 -7.14 -12.82 -2.55
C LEU A 15 -6.90 -11.33 -2.34
N LEU A 16 -6.23 -10.94 -1.25
CA LEU A 16 -6.03 -9.52 -0.95
C LEU A 16 -5.02 -8.88 -1.92
N ALA A 17 -3.95 -9.61 -2.24
CA ALA A 17 -3.01 -9.19 -3.28
C ALA A 17 -3.71 -9.08 -4.65
N LEU A 18 -4.56 -10.05 -5.00
CA LEU A 18 -5.36 -10.01 -6.22
C LEU A 18 -6.30 -8.80 -6.24
N VAL A 19 -6.97 -8.49 -5.13
CA VAL A 19 -7.85 -7.32 -5.00
C VAL A 19 -7.08 -6.02 -5.20
N ILE A 20 -5.88 -5.89 -4.63
CA ILE A 20 -5.03 -4.69 -4.79
C ILE A 20 -4.65 -4.50 -6.27
N VAL A 21 -4.16 -5.57 -6.91
CA VAL A 21 -3.77 -5.54 -8.33
C VAL A 21 -4.97 -5.25 -9.23
N ALA A 22 -6.11 -5.90 -8.96
CA ALA A 22 -7.34 -5.71 -9.73
C ALA A 22 -7.87 -4.28 -9.56
N ALA A 23 -7.85 -3.72 -8.36
CA ALA A 23 -8.27 -2.35 -8.09
C ALA A 23 -7.37 -1.33 -8.83
N ALA A 24 -6.05 -1.47 -8.71
CA ALA A 24 -5.09 -0.61 -9.42
C ALA A 24 -5.24 -0.72 -10.94
N GLY A 25 -5.41 -1.93 -11.47
CA GLY A 25 -5.65 -2.18 -12.89
C GLY A 25 -6.97 -1.58 -13.38
N LEU A 26 -8.04 -1.68 -12.60
CA LEU A 26 -9.34 -1.10 -12.93
C LEU A 26 -9.30 0.43 -12.96
N VAL A 27 -8.62 1.06 -12.00
CA VAL A 27 -8.39 2.51 -12.00
C VAL A 27 -7.60 2.91 -13.25
N PHE A 28 -6.49 2.22 -13.54
CA PHE A 28 -5.68 2.49 -14.72
C PHE A 28 -6.47 2.35 -16.03
N ILE A 29 -7.26 1.28 -16.18
CA ILE A 29 -8.08 1.05 -17.37
C ILE A 29 -9.15 2.14 -17.54
N LYS A 30 -9.70 2.69 -16.46
CA LYS A 30 -10.68 3.79 -16.57
C LYS A 30 -10.05 5.10 -17.02
N ILE A 31 -8.86 5.41 -16.55
CA ILE A 31 -8.22 6.69 -16.88
C ILE A 31 -7.48 6.63 -18.23
N ARG A 32 -7.02 5.45 -18.67
CA ARG A 32 -6.07 5.30 -19.80
C ARG A 32 -6.50 5.98 -21.11
N GLU A 33 -7.80 6.09 -21.39
CA GLU A 33 -8.32 6.67 -22.62
C GLU A 33 -7.96 8.16 -22.74
N ASP A 34 -7.76 8.83 -21.60
CA ASP A 34 -7.50 10.25 -21.49
C ASP A 34 -6.01 10.60 -21.23
N LEU A 35 -5.13 9.60 -21.14
CA LEU A 35 -3.74 9.80 -20.68
C LEU A 35 -2.79 10.35 -21.75
N GLY A 36 -3.01 10.04 -23.04
CA GLY A 36 -2.10 10.42 -24.12
C GLY A 36 -0.64 10.06 -23.83
N GLU A 37 0.27 11.04 -23.89
CA GLU A 37 1.70 10.85 -23.62
C GLU A 37 2.04 10.47 -22.16
N MET A 38 1.09 10.65 -21.23
CA MET A 38 1.26 10.31 -19.82
C MET A 38 0.98 8.83 -19.51
N GLU A 39 0.55 8.02 -20.48
CA GLU A 39 0.21 6.59 -20.26
C GLU A 39 1.37 5.81 -19.65
N LEU A 40 2.57 5.90 -20.23
CA LEU A 40 3.75 5.18 -19.75
C LEU A 40 4.20 5.66 -18.35
N PRO A 41 4.35 6.97 -18.08
CA PRO A 41 4.64 7.47 -16.74
C PRO A 41 3.65 6.98 -15.66
N VAL A 42 2.34 7.05 -15.94
CA VAL A 42 1.31 6.65 -14.97
C VAL A 42 1.30 5.13 -14.76
N LEU A 43 1.54 4.34 -15.81
CA LEU A 43 1.66 2.89 -15.70
C LEU A 43 2.83 2.51 -14.77
N VAL A 44 4.00 3.09 -14.99
CA VAL A 44 5.19 2.85 -14.15
C VAL A 44 4.89 3.23 -12.70
N TYR A 45 4.28 4.39 -12.47
CA TYR A 45 3.93 4.85 -11.13
C TYR A 45 2.90 3.92 -10.44
N THR A 46 1.89 3.46 -11.19
CA THR A 46 0.88 2.51 -10.70
C THR A 46 1.52 1.19 -10.27
N ILE A 47 2.52 0.70 -11.02
CA ILE A 47 3.29 -0.51 -10.66
C ILE A 47 4.04 -0.28 -9.35
N VAL A 48 4.67 0.88 -9.16
CA VAL A 48 5.42 1.22 -7.93
C VAL A 48 4.51 1.20 -6.71
N ILE A 49 3.36 1.90 -6.76
CA ILE A 49 2.41 1.95 -5.63
C ILE A 49 1.79 0.58 -5.35
N THR A 50 1.46 -0.18 -6.39
CA THR A 50 0.96 -1.54 -6.25
C THR A 50 1.99 -2.42 -5.56
N THR A 51 3.26 -2.31 -5.94
CA THR A 51 4.37 -3.05 -5.33
C THR A 51 4.56 -2.67 -3.87
N MET A 52 4.44 -1.38 -3.53
CA MET A 52 4.47 -0.91 -2.14
C MET A 52 3.36 -1.57 -1.32
N SER A 53 2.13 -1.61 -1.84
CA SER A 53 0.96 -2.20 -1.16
C SER A 53 1.12 -3.72 -0.98
N ILE A 54 1.63 -4.42 -1.98
CA ILE A 54 1.98 -5.85 -1.88
C ILE A 54 3.10 -6.06 -0.85
N THR A 55 4.09 -5.17 -0.80
CA THR A 55 5.18 -5.24 0.18
C THR A 55 4.68 -5.01 1.60
N ALA A 56 3.73 -4.08 1.80
CA ALA A 56 3.06 -3.86 3.07
C ALA A 56 2.30 -5.11 3.52
N LEU A 57 1.56 -5.76 2.60
CA LEU A 57 0.90 -7.04 2.85
C LEU A 57 1.91 -8.12 3.26
N ASN A 58 3.10 -8.09 2.65
CA ASN A 58 4.17 -9.03 2.94
C ASN A 58 4.82 -8.87 4.35
N ARG A 59 4.44 -7.87 5.13
CA ARG A 59 4.98 -7.64 6.48
C ARG A 59 4.33 -8.53 7.55
N GLN A 60 3.17 -9.13 7.28
CA GLN A 60 2.34 -9.75 8.32
C GLN A 60 3.02 -10.85 9.14
N ALA A 61 3.87 -11.67 8.52
CA ALA A 61 4.58 -12.75 9.22
C ALA A 61 5.91 -12.29 9.84
N LYS A 62 6.32 -11.02 9.63
CA LYS A 62 7.63 -10.49 10.00
C LYS A 62 7.54 -9.40 11.07
N THR A 63 6.35 -9.07 11.55
CA THR A 63 6.18 -8.00 12.55
C THR A 63 4.92 -8.23 13.40
N SER A 64 4.74 -7.40 14.43
CA SER A 64 3.57 -7.46 15.29
C SER A 64 2.29 -7.15 14.51
N ARG A 65 1.15 -7.75 14.93
CA ARG A 65 -0.15 -7.54 14.28
C ARG A 65 -0.53 -6.05 14.21
N ALA A 66 -0.19 -5.27 15.23
CA ALA A 66 -0.44 -3.83 15.28
C ALA A 66 0.40 -3.08 14.23
N SER A 67 1.71 -3.35 14.15
CA SER A 67 2.59 -2.77 13.13
C SER A 67 2.16 -3.10 11.71
N PHE A 68 1.75 -4.36 11.48
CA PHE A 68 1.21 -4.80 10.20
C PHE A 68 -0.06 -4.03 9.83
N ALA A 69 -1.04 -3.98 10.73
CA ALA A 69 -2.33 -3.34 10.46
C ALA A 69 -2.18 -1.85 10.14
N MET A 70 -1.34 -1.13 10.89
CA MET A 70 -1.08 0.30 10.65
C MET A 70 -0.44 0.54 9.28
N VAL A 71 0.64 -0.17 8.94
CA VAL A 71 1.31 0.02 7.64
C VAL A 71 0.42 -0.43 6.48
N MET A 72 -0.37 -1.49 6.65
CA MET A 72 -1.31 -1.94 5.61
C MET A 72 -2.41 -0.91 5.38
N ALA A 73 -3.03 -0.38 6.44
CA ALA A 73 -4.04 0.67 6.35
C ALA A 73 -3.45 1.94 5.71
N GLY A 74 -2.22 2.31 6.09
CA GLY A 74 -1.50 3.42 5.50
C GLY A 74 -1.20 3.23 4.01
N ALA A 75 -0.76 2.04 3.59
CA ALA A 75 -0.51 1.74 2.19
C ALA A 75 -1.79 1.82 1.33
N LEU A 76 -2.93 1.34 1.85
CA LEU A 76 -4.22 1.43 1.17
C LEU A 76 -4.72 2.88 1.05
N LEU A 77 -4.54 3.69 2.11
CA LEU A 77 -4.85 5.12 2.05
C LEU A 77 -3.93 5.88 1.08
N PHE A 78 -2.65 5.52 1.02
CA PHE A 78 -1.71 6.10 0.07
C PHE A 78 -2.15 5.81 -1.36
N MET A 79 -2.44 4.54 -1.68
CA MET A 79 -2.97 4.14 -2.99
C MET A 79 -4.30 4.83 -3.33
N THR A 80 -5.16 5.07 -2.34
CA THR A 80 -6.40 5.83 -2.50
C THR A 80 -6.11 7.29 -2.85
N SER A 81 -5.18 7.93 -2.13
CA SER A 81 -4.72 9.30 -2.42
C SER A 81 -4.21 9.44 -3.85
N ASP A 82 -3.36 8.52 -4.30
CA ASP A 82 -2.84 8.53 -5.68
C ASP A 82 -3.94 8.29 -6.72
N SER A 83 -4.90 7.42 -6.41
CA SER A 83 -6.05 7.18 -7.29
C SER A 83 -6.93 8.43 -7.42
N LEU A 84 -7.09 9.21 -6.35
CA LEU A 84 -7.79 10.50 -6.38
C LEU A 84 -7.05 11.52 -7.25
N ILE A 85 -5.72 11.59 -7.15
CA ILE A 85 -4.89 12.46 -8.02
C ILE A 85 -5.09 12.07 -9.49
N ALA A 86 -4.99 10.77 -9.79
CA ALA A 86 -5.12 10.28 -11.16
C ALA A 86 -6.52 10.55 -11.73
N TRP A 87 -7.57 10.34 -10.94
CA TRP A 87 -8.93 10.61 -11.35
C TRP A 87 -9.18 12.10 -11.61
N ASP A 88 -8.81 12.96 -10.67
CA ASP A 88 -8.98 14.43 -10.78
C ASP A 88 -8.20 15.01 -11.97
N ARG A 89 -7.01 14.45 -12.23
CA ARG A 89 -6.14 14.94 -13.29
C ARG A 89 -6.52 14.47 -14.69
N PHE A 90 -6.96 13.22 -14.82
CA PHE A 90 -7.09 12.57 -16.14
C PHE A 90 -8.52 12.20 -16.53
N HIS A 91 -9.48 12.11 -15.61
CA HIS A 91 -10.80 11.59 -15.96
C HIS A 91 -11.95 12.55 -15.62
N GLY A 92 -11.98 13.08 -14.40
CA GLY A 92 -13.06 13.99 -14.01
C GLY A 92 -12.73 14.78 -12.75
N THR A 93 -13.21 16.01 -12.69
CA THR A 93 -12.96 16.93 -11.57
C THR A 93 -13.68 16.47 -10.30
N ILE A 94 -12.97 16.45 -9.18
CA ILE A 94 -13.53 16.18 -7.86
C ILE A 94 -13.66 17.49 -7.08
N ASP A 95 -14.85 17.76 -6.53
CA ASP A 95 -15.02 18.91 -5.64
C ASP A 95 -14.12 18.76 -4.40
N LEU A 96 -13.33 19.81 -4.13
CA LEU A 96 -12.33 19.82 -3.06
C LEU A 96 -11.29 18.69 -3.19
N ALA A 97 -10.94 18.27 -4.42
CA ALA A 97 -9.95 17.21 -4.68
C ALA A 97 -8.70 17.34 -3.81
N SER A 98 -8.09 18.53 -3.77
CA SER A 98 -6.88 18.77 -2.99
C SER A 98 -7.05 18.48 -1.49
N VAL A 99 -8.23 18.73 -0.92
CA VAL A 99 -8.50 18.45 0.50
C VAL A 99 -8.56 16.95 0.74
N TRP A 100 -9.28 16.20 -0.09
CA TRP A 100 -9.40 14.75 0.03
C TRP A 100 -8.08 14.03 -0.21
N ILE A 101 -7.32 14.48 -1.21
CA ILE A 101 -5.98 13.99 -1.51
C ILE A 101 -5.07 14.21 -0.30
N MET A 102 -4.99 15.44 0.22
CA MET A 102 -4.10 15.73 1.35
C MET A 102 -4.52 15.02 2.64
N LEU A 103 -5.82 14.91 2.91
CA LEU A 103 -6.32 14.22 4.10
C LEU A 103 -5.96 12.73 4.08
N THR A 104 -6.19 12.06 2.95
CA THR A 104 -5.86 10.64 2.78
C THR A 104 -4.34 10.43 2.79
N TYR A 105 -3.58 11.32 2.15
CA TYR A 105 -2.11 11.30 2.14
C TYR A 105 -1.49 11.44 3.52
N ILE A 106 -1.89 12.45 4.31
CA ILE A 106 -1.31 12.69 5.63
C ILE A 106 -1.65 11.52 6.57
N ALA A 107 -2.89 11.03 6.53
CA ALA A 107 -3.29 9.86 7.29
C ALA A 107 -2.48 8.62 6.91
N ALA A 108 -2.24 8.41 5.61
CA ALA A 108 -1.42 7.31 5.10
C ALA A 108 0.00 7.37 5.66
N GLN A 109 0.66 8.52 5.55
CA GLN A 109 2.03 8.70 6.03
C GLN A 109 2.14 8.50 7.55
N GLY A 110 1.21 9.07 8.31
CA GLY A 110 1.17 8.88 9.75
C GLY A 110 1.08 7.40 10.11
N LEU A 111 0.14 6.67 9.52
CA LEU A 111 -0.05 5.23 9.77
C LEU A 111 1.18 4.39 9.38
N ILE A 112 1.83 4.71 8.25
CA ILE A 112 3.06 4.02 7.85
C ILE A 112 4.16 4.26 8.88
N VAL A 113 4.39 5.50 9.29
CA VAL A 113 5.46 5.87 10.24
C VAL A 113 5.20 5.24 11.62
N TYR A 114 4.01 5.45 12.19
CA TYR A 114 3.67 4.88 13.50
C TYR A 114 3.68 3.36 13.48
N GLY A 115 3.21 2.75 12.39
CA GLY A 115 3.27 1.30 12.19
C GLY A 115 4.71 0.78 12.17
N LEU A 116 5.63 1.42 11.45
CA LEU A 116 7.05 1.04 11.44
C LEU A 116 7.69 1.19 12.82
N MET A 117 7.41 2.28 13.53
CA MET A 117 7.92 2.50 14.89
C MET A 117 7.41 1.43 15.88
N ALA A 118 6.12 1.07 15.80
CA ALA A 118 5.53 0.03 16.64
C ALA A 118 6.16 -1.35 16.40
N GLY A 119 6.56 -1.66 15.16
CA GLY A 119 7.28 -2.89 14.83
C GLY A 119 8.67 -2.92 15.46
N ARG A 120 9.44 -1.84 15.24
CA ARG A 120 10.81 -1.71 15.77
C ARG A 120 10.88 -1.77 17.29
N LYS A 121 9.90 -1.20 18.00
CA LYS A 121 9.84 -1.28 19.47
C LYS A 121 9.67 -2.72 19.95
N ALA A 122 8.79 -3.49 19.30
CA ALA A 122 8.57 -4.90 19.64
C ALA A 122 9.83 -5.76 19.41
N ASP A 123 10.56 -5.51 18.32
CA ASP A 123 11.81 -6.23 18.01
C ASP A 123 12.89 -5.95 19.07
N PHE A 124 12.99 -4.70 19.54
CA PHE A 124 13.94 -4.31 20.58
C PHE A 124 13.61 -4.94 21.94
N GLU A 125 12.35 -4.86 22.40
CA GLU A 125 11.92 -5.44 23.68
C GLU A 125 12.09 -6.97 23.73
N GLY A 126 11.88 -7.66 22.60
CA GLY A 126 12.17 -9.09 22.47
C GLY A 126 13.65 -9.39 22.68
N SER A 127 14.55 -8.65 22.04
CA SER A 127 16.01 -8.87 22.14
C SER A 127 16.58 -8.66 23.55
N THR A 128 15.93 -7.84 24.38
CA THR A 128 16.36 -7.59 25.77
C THR A 128 15.84 -8.64 26.77
N THR A 129 14.82 -9.43 26.40
CA THR A 129 14.26 -10.47 27.29
C THR A 129 15.00 -11.80 27.14
N ASP A 130 15.65 -12.01 26.00
CA ASP A 130 16.41 -13.21 25.66
C ASP A 130 17.91 -13.16 26.07
N ALA A 131 18.36 -12.08 26.72
CA ALA A 131 19.74 -11.84 27.17
C ALA A 131 19.89 -11.96 28.69
#